data_AF-A0A5J5D476-F1
#
_entry.id   AF-A0A5J5D476-F1
#
_cell.length_a   1.000
_cell.length_b   1.000
_cell.length_c   1.000
_cell.angle_alpha   90.00
_cell.angle_beta   90.00
_cell.angle_gamma   90.00
#
_symmetry.space_group_name_H-M   'P 1'
#
loop_
_entity.id
_entity.type
_entity.pdbx_description
1 polymer ?
#
loop_
_entity_poly.entity_id
_entity_poly.type
_entity_poly.pdbx_seq_one_letter_code
_entity_poly.pdbx_strand_id
1 'polypeptide(L)'
;MLYNSEEVPELSRSLADGIKEKVKNAGFDRYKLVVQVAIGEQRGQGVKMSSRCLWDADTDNYAEDVFMNDSLFCVVAVFGSYYY
;
A
#
# COMPACT_ATOMS: atom_id res chain seq x y z
N MET A 1 12.99 -11.64 6.93
CA MET A 1 13.11 -10.20 7.22
C MET A 1 12.65 -9.99 8.64
N LEU A 2 13.44 -9.34 9.49
CA LEU A 2 13.10 -9.07 10.88
C LEU A 2 12.54 -7.65 10.99
N TYR A 3 11.64 -7.42 11.94
CA TYR A 3 11.13 -6.09 12.22
C TYR A 3 12.22 -5.22 12.87
N ASN A 4 12.45 -4.02 12.33
CA ASN A 4 13.33 -3.02 12.91
C ASN A 4 12.62 -1.66 12.92
N SER A 5 12.35 -1.11 14.11
CA SER A 5 11.64 0.16 14.27
C SER A 5 12.39 1.37 13.70
N GLU A 6 13.72 1.30 13.60
CA GLU A 6 14.53 2.40 13.07
C GLU A 6 14.53 2.43 11.54
N GLU A 7 14.43 1.27 10.89
CA GLU A 7 14.46 1.12 9.43
C GLU A 7 13.06 1.19 8.79
N VAL A 8 12.02 0.80 9.53
CA VAL A 8 10.62 0.77 9.04
C VAL A 8 10.15 2.10 8.43
N PRO A 9 10.45 3.29 8.99
CA PRO A 9 10.05 4.56 8.38
C PRO A 9 10.63 4.76 6.97
N GLU A 10 11.92 4.45 6.78
CA GLU A 10 12.55 4.57 5.47
C GLU A 10 12.06 3.49 4.51
N LEU A 11 11.95 2.25 4.99
CA LEU A 11 11.48 1.11 4.21
C LEU A 11 10.05 1.34 3.70
N SER A 12 9.14 1.79 4.56
CA SER A 12 7.75 2.04 4.19
C SER A 12 7.62 3.15 3.14
N ARG A 13 8.41 4.24 3.27
CA ARG A 13 8.47 5.30 2.27
C ARG A 13 9.03 4.81 0.94
N SER A 14 10.18 4.13 0.97
CA SER A 14 10.85 3.59 -0.22
C SER A 14 9.95 2.59 -0.97
N LEU A 15 9.24 1.73 -0.24
CA LEU A 15 8.24 0.82 -0.81
C LEU A 15 7.07 1.59 -1.43
N ALA A 16 6.52 2.60 -0.75
CA ALA A 16 5.42 3.39 -1.27
C ALA A 16 5.80 4.08 -2.58
N ASP A 17 6.98 4.71 -2.63
CA ASP A 17 7.49 5.40 -3.81
C ASP A 17 7.79 4.41 -4.95
N GLY A 18 8.44 3.28 -4.65
CA GLY A 18 8.75 2.25 -5.64
C GLY A 18 7.50 1.60 -6.26
N ILE A 19 6.47 1.36 -5.45
CA ILE A 19 5.18 0.83 -5.92
C ILE A 19 4.47 1.88 -6.77
N LYS A 20 4.44 3.13 -6.33
CA LYS A 20 3.84 4.24 -7.08
C LYS A 20 4.47 4.39 -8.47
N GLU A 21 5.80 4.36 -8.56
CA GLU A 21 6.49 4.46 -9.85
C GLU A 21 6.24 3.24 -10.75
N LYS A 22 6.21 2.02 -10.18
CA LYS A 22 5.86 0.82 -10.96
C LYS A 22 4.44 0.89 -11.53
N VAL A 23 3.46 1.31 -10.73
CA VAL A 23 2.07 1.42 -11.18
C VAL A 23 1.94 2.53 -12.23
N LYS A 24 2.62 3.66 -12.04
CA LYS A 24 2.68 4.72 -13.04
C LYS A 24 3.22 4.22 -14.38
N ASN A 25 4.34 3.48 -14.34
CA ASN A 25 4.97 2.90 -15.54
C ASN A 25 4.14 1.78 -16.19
N ALA A 26 3.10 1.27 -15.53
CA ALA A 26 2.18 0.28 -16.10
C ALA A 26 1.10 0.90 -17.01
N GLY A 27 1.10 2.23 -17.22
CA GLY A 27 0.23 2.91 -18.19
C GLY A 27 -1.00 3.58 -17.57
N PHE A 28 -1.02 3.80 -16.26
CA PHE A 28 -2.11 4.49 -15.55
C PHE A 28 -1.93 6.03 -15.52
N ASP A 29 -1.53 6.63 -16.64
CA ASP A 29 -1.13 8.05 -16.71
C ASP A 29 -2.27 9.04 -16.43
N ARG A 30 -3.53 8.62 -16.66
CA ARG A 30 -4.73 9.43 -16.36
C ARG A 30 -5.27 9.23 -14.95
N TYR A 31 -4.58 8.46 -14.11
CA TYR A 31 -5.00 8.20 -12.75
C TYR A 31 -4.13 8.96 -11.74
N LYS A 32 -4.79 9.59 -10.78
CA LYS A 32 -4.15 10.03 -9.55
C LYS A 32 -3.95 8.80 -8.66
N LEU A 33 -2.67 8.44 -8.47
CA LEU A 33 -2.27 7.28 -7.66
C LEU A 33 -1.96 7.68 -6.23
N VAL A 34 -2.55 6.99 -5.27
CA VAL A 34 -2.25 7.07 -3.84
C VAL A 34 -1.82 5.69 -3.36
N VAL A 35 -0.62 5.59 -2.78
CA VAL A 35 -0.09 4.34 -2.22
C VAL A 35 0.01 4.48 -0.71
N GLN A 36 -0.57 3.53 0.01
CA GLN A 36 -0.48 3.40 1.45
C GLN A 36 0.28 2.11 1.78
N VAL A 37 1.31 2.23 2.63
CA VAL A 37 2.09 1.10 3.13
C VAL A 37 2.05 1.14 4.65
N ALA A 38 1.64 0.04 5.27
CA ALA A 38 1.60 -0.14 6.71
C ALA A 38 2.45 -1.34 7.09
N ILE A 39 3.52 -1.11 7.87
CA ILE A 39 4.40 -2.16 8.38
C ILE A 39 4.29 -2.18 9.90
N GLY A 40 4.10 -3.36 10.47
CA GLY A 40 4.04 -3.55 11.92
C GLY A 40 4.67 -4.85 12.38
N GLU A 41 5.05 -4.90 13.64
CA GLU A 41 5.64 -6.07 14.26
C GLU A 41 4.58 -7.16 14.52
N GLN A 42 4.91 -8.40 14.16
CA GLN A 42 4.07 -9.56 14.42
C GLN A 42 4.46 -10.19 15.76
N ARG A 43 3.59 -10.08 16.76
CA ARG A 43 3.76 -10.73 18.07
C ARG A 43 2.57 -11.61 18.46
N GLY A 44 1.94 -12.24 17.47
CA GLY A 44 0.70 -13.03 17.65
C GLY A 44 -0.57 -12.17 17.77
N GLN A 45 -0.53 -10.95 17.22
CA GLN A 45 -1.66 -10.02 17.23
C GLN A 45 -2.61 -10.31 16.06
N GLY A 46 -3.90 -10.04 16.23
CA GLY A 46 -4.86 -10.03 15.12
C GLY A 46 -4.96 -8.62 14.55
N VAL A 47 -4.55 -8.42 13.29
CA VAL A 47 -4.63 -7.12 12.61
C VAL A 47 -5.62 -7.21 11.44
N LYS A 48 -6.51 -6.23 11.34
CA LYS A 48 -7.41 -6.05 10.21
C LYS A 48 -7.31 -4.63 9.68
N MET A 49 -6.94 -4.50 8.41
CA MET A 49 -6.98 -3.25 7.68
C MET A 49 -8.26 -3.20 6.84
N SER A 50 -8.88 -2.04 6.74
CA SER A 50 -10.08 -1.85 5.91
C SER A 50 -10.10 -0.42 5.42
N SER A 51 -10.48 -0.23 4.16
CA SER A 51 -10.65 1.07 3.52
C SER A 51 -12.13 1.34 3.23
N ARG A 52 -12.50 2.62 3.19
CA ARG A 52 -13.79 3.08 2.68
C ARG A 52 -13.50 4.21 1.71
N CYS A 53 -14.08 4.14 0.52
CA CYS A 53 -13.83 5.07 -0.56
C CYS A 53 -15.14 5.71 -1.00
N LEU A 54 -15.08 7.00 -1.35
CA LEU A 54 -16.14 7.71 -2.05
C LEU A 54 -15.56 8.14 -3.39
N TRP A 55 -15.98 7.48 -4.46
CA TRP A 55 -15.40 7.59 -5.79
C TRP A 55 -16.36 7.10 -6.87
N ASP A 56 -15.98 7.29 -8.13
CA ASP A 56 -16.71 6.80 -9.29
C ASP A 56 -16.52 5.28 -9.45
N ALA A 57 -17.60 4.50 -9.52
CA ALA A 57 -17.53 3.03 -9.57
C ALA A 57 -17.14 2.47 -10.94
N ASP A 58 -17.23 3.28 -12.01
CA ASP A 58 -16.89 2.88 -13.37
C ASP A 58 -15.43 3.20 -13.68
N THR A 59 -14.89 4.29 -13.12
CA THR A 59 -13.52 4.74 -13.41
C THR A 59 -12.52 4.48 -12.30
N ASP A 60 -12.90 4.57 -11.02
CA ASP A 60 -11.94 4.55 -9.91
C ASP A 60 -11.84 3.14 -9.30
N ASN A 61 -10.64 2.75 -8.87
CA ASN A 61 -10.42 1.42 -8.29
C ASN A 61 -9.23 1.37 -7.33
N TYR A 62 -9.10 0.24 -6.61
CA TYR A 62 -7.95 -0.05 -5.75
C TYR A 62 -7.48 -1.49 -5.88
N ALA A 63 -6.24 -1.70 -5.45
CA ALA A 63 -5.67 -3.01 -5.21
C ALA A 63 -5.02 -3.02 -3.83
N GLU A 64 -5.16 -4.13 -3.10
CA GLU A 64 -4.49 -4.34 -1.82
C GLU A 64 -3.77 -5.68 -1.81
N ASP A 65 -2.68 -5.75 -1.06
CA ASP A 65 -1.95 -6.99 -0.81
C ASP A 65 -1.38 -7.01 0.61
N VAL A 66 -1.28 -8.21 1.17
CA VAL A 66 -0.81 -8.44 2.54
C VAL A 66 0.31 -9.46 2.52
N PHE A 67 1.48 -9.02 2.97
CA PHE A 67 2.61 -9.88 3.26
C PHE A 67 2.74 -10.08 4.78
N MET A 68 2.95 -11.32 5.20
CA MET A 68 3.06 -11.67 6.62
C MET A 68 4.12 -12.74 6.82
N ASN A 69 4.93 -12.57 7.85
CA ASN A 69 5.86 -13.58 8.34
C ASN A 69 5.85 -13.61 9.88
N ASP A 70 6.73 -14.40 10.48
CA ASP A 70 6.80 -14.59 11.94
C ASP A 70 7.21 -13.33 12.72
N SER A 71 7.85 -12.35 12.07
CA SER A 71 8.39 -11.15 12.71
C SER A 71 7.61 -9.88 12.41
N LEU A 72 6.99 -9.77 11.22
CA LEU A 72 6.28 -8.57 10.80
C LEU A 72 5.12 -8.89 9.84
N PHE A 73 4.21 -7.93 9.73
CA PHE A 73 3.24 -7.83 8.65
C PHE A 73 3.46 -6.54 7.87
N CYS A 74 3.14 -6.58 6.58
CA CYS A 74 3.17 -5.45 5.67
C CYS A 74 1.87 -5.48 4.85
N VAL A 75 1.08 -4.41 4.95
CA VAL A 75 -0.11 -4.22 4.14
C VAL A 75 0.13 -3.07 3.19
N VAL A 76 -0.15 -3.29 1.91
CA VAL A 76 -0.08 -2.27 0.88
C VAL A 76 -1.45 -2.09 0.26
N ALA A 77 -1.87 -0.84 0.09
CA ALA A 77 -3.05 -0.49 -0.69
C ALA A 77 -2.69 0.60 -1.71
N VAL A 78 -3.11 0.41 -2.95
CA VAL A 78 -2.97 1.36 -4.05
C VAL A 78 -4.35 1.78 -4.50
N PHE A 79 -4.62 3.08 -4.46
CA PHE A 79 -5.88 3.67 -4.94
C PHE A 79 -5.58 4.47 -6.21
N GLY A 80 -6.37 4.24 -7.25
CA GLY A 80 -6.37 5.01 -8.48
C GLY A 80 -7.71 5.72 -8.64
N SER A 81 -7.67 7.04 -8.74
CA SER A 81 -8.85 7.85 -9.11
C SER A 81 -8.59 8.54 -10.44
N TYR A 82 -9.52 8.41 -11.38
CA TYR A 82 -9.38 8.89 -12.73
C TYR A 82 -9.46 10.42 -12.80
N TYR A 83 -8.59 11.01 -13.61
CA TYR A 83 -8.59 12.44 -13.89
C TYR A 83 -9.39 12.72 -15.16
N TYR A 84 -10.51 13.42 -14.99
CA TYR A 84 -11.39 13.85 -16.08
C TYR A 84 -10.82 15.02 -16.89
#